data_AF-A0A0D2VEA0-F1
#
_entry.id   AF-A0A0D2VEA0-F1
#
_cell.length_a   1.000
_cell.length_b   1.000
_cell.length_c   1.000
_cell.angle_alpha   90.00
_cell.angle_beta   90.00
_cell.angle_gamma   90.00
#
_symmetry.space_group_name_H-M   'P 1'
#
loop_
_entity.id
_entity.type
_entity.pdbx_description
1 polymer ?
#
loop_
_entity_poly.entity_id
_entity_poly.type
_entity_poly.pdbx_seq_one_letter_code
_entity_poly.pdbx_strand_id
1 'polypeptide(L)'
;MIMEPVDDSNQKLPFIDAVQRLGVSYHFEKEIEDELENIYRDTNNNDADTDLYTTALRFRLLREHGFGISCDAFNKFKDEAGNFKPSLTSDVQGLLELYEASYMRVHGEDILDEAISFTTAQLTLALPTLNHPLSEQVGHALK
;
A
#
# COMPACT_ATOMS: atom_id res chain seq x y z
N MET A 1 -0.95 -26.75 4.65
CA MET A 1 -1.94 -25.95 5.39
C MET A 1 -1.23 -24.65 5.71
N ILE A 2 -1.40 -23.61 4.88
CA ILE A 2 -0.54 -22.41 4.87
C ILE A 2 -1.12 -21.28 5.74
N MET A 3 -2.37 -21.39 6.17
CA MET A 3 -2.96 -20.51 7.17
C MET A 3 -3.04 -21.22 8.51
N GLU A 4 -1.91 -21.31 9.21
CA GLU A 4 -1.97 -21.23 10.68
C GLU A 4 -2.43 -19.81 11.05
N PRO A 5 -3.10 -19.61 12.20
CA PRO A 5 -3.54 -18.28 12.60
C PRO A 5 -2.31 -17.41 12.86
N VAL A 6 -1.92 -16.65 11.84
CA VAL A 6 -1.01 -15.51 12.00
C VAL A 6 -1.82 -14.45 12.73
N ASP A 7 -1.60 -14.36 14.03
CA ASP A 7 -2.33 -13.57 15.03
C ASP A 7 -2.16 -12.04 14.87
N ASP A 8 -1.72 -11.59 13.69
CA ASP A 8 -1.52 -10.17 13.39
C ASP A 8 -1.87 -9.91 11.92
N SER A 9 -3.00 -9.23 11.67
CA SER A 9 -3.47 -8.84 10.34
C SER A 9 -2.39 -8.10 9.53
N ASN A 10 -1.41 -7.48 10.21
CA ASN A 10 -0.27 -6.80 9.60
C ASN A 10 0.71 -7.74 8.88
N GLN A 11 0.79 -9.02 9.27
CA GLN A 11 1.65 -10.01 8.60
C GLN A 11 0.96 -10.71 7.43
N LYS A 12 -0.38 -10.69 7.38
CA LYS A 12 -1.14 -11.35 6.32
C LYS A 12 -1.12 -10.57 5.01
N LEU A 13 -1.19 -9.23 5.07
CA LEU A 13 -1.15 -8.38 3.88
C LEU A 13 0.15 -8.56 3.06
N PRO A 14 1.37 -8.49 3.65
CA PRO A 14 2.60 -8.77 2.91
C PRO A 14 2.67 -10.18 2.34
N PHE A 15 2.06 -11.16 3.00
CA PHE A 15 2.02 -12.53 2.51
C PHE A 15 1.13 -12.67 1.28
N ILE A 16 -0.08 -12.08 1.30
CA ILE A 16 -0.98 -12.04 0.15
C ILE A 16 -0.30 -11.35 -1.04
N ASP A 17 0.34 -10.21 -0.78
CA ASP A 17 1.09 -9.46 -1.80
C ASP A 17 2.22 -10.29 -2.42
N ALA A 18 3.02 -10.98 -1.59
CA ALA A 18 4.07 -11.85 -2.08
C ALA A 18 3.52 -12.99 -2.96
N VAL A 19 2.40 -13.61 -2.56
CA VAL A 19 1.73 -14.68 -3.33
C VAL A 19 1.23 -14.16 -4.68
N GLN A 20 0.66 -12.96 -4.74
CA GLN A 20 0.24 -12.32 -5.98
C GLN A 20 1.42 -11.94 -6.88
N ARG A 21 2.46 -11.30 -6.32
CA ARG A 21 3.68 -10.91 -7.06
C ARG A 21 4.44 -12.12 -7.61
N LEU A 22 4.38 -13.27 -6.93
CA LEU A 22 4.93 -14.54 -7.43
C LEU A 22 4.09 -15.19 -8.54
N GLY A 23 2.88 -14.68 -8.80
CA GLY A 23 1.99 -15.21 -9.84
C GLY A 23 1.35 -16.55 -9.50
N VAL A 24 1.25 -16.89 -8.20
CA VAL A 24 0.70 -18.18 -7.73
C VAL A 24 -0.60 -18.02 -6.93
N SER A 25 -1.19 -16.82 -6.92
CA SER A 25 -2.45 -16.52 -6.22
C SER A 25 -3.64 -17.33 -6.70
N TYR A 26 -3.65 -17.80 -7.95
CA TYR A 26 -4.72 -18.63 -8.52
C TYR A 26 -4.92 -19.98 -7.80
N HIS A 27 -3.95 -20.42 -7.00
CA HIS A 27 -4.09 -21.61 -6.14
C HIS A 27 -4.82 -21.35 -4.83
N PHE A 28 -4.98 -20.07 -4.45
CA PHE A 28 -5.46 -19.63 -3.15
C PHE A 28 -6.53 -18.54 -3.26
N GLU A 29 -7.23 -18.46 -4.39
CA GLU A 29 -8.19 -17.36 -4.68
C GLU A 29 -9.22 -17.21 -3.56
N LYS A 30 -9.80 -18.33 -3.11
CA LYS A 30 -10.79 -18.32 -2.06
C LYS A 30 -10.20 -17.90 -0.71
N GLU A 31 -9.06 -18.45 -0.34
CA GLU A 31 -8.38 -18.12 0.92
C GLU A 31 -7.95 -16.65 0.98
N ILE A 32 -7.51 -16.09 -0.15
CA ILE A 32 -7.15 -14.68 -0.27
C ILE A 32 -8.40 -13.81 -0.13
N GLU A 33 -9.48 -14.14 -0.86
CA GLU A 33 -10.75 -13.39 -0.80
C GLU A 33 -11.34 -13.40 0.62
N ASP A 34 -11.45 -14.58 1.24
CA ASP A 34 -11.97 -14.75 2.60
C ASP A 34 -11.17 -13.91 3.62
N GLU A 35 -9.85 -13.82 3.45
CA GLU A 35 -8.98 -13.03 4.33
C GLU A 35 -9.09 -11.52 4.06
N LEU A 36 -9.15 -11.10 2.80
CA LEU A 36 -9.36 -9.68 2.45
C LEU A 36 -10.72 -9.16 2.93
N GLU A 37 -11.77 -9.99 2.88
CA GLU A 37 -13.08 -9.63 3.44
C GLU A 37 -12.99 -9.39 4.95
N ASN A 38 -12.26 -10.24 5.69
CA ASN A 38 -12.04 -10.04 7.13
C ASN A 38 -11.29 -8.73 7.41
N ILE A 39 -10.20 -8.46 6.67
CA ILE A 39 -9.42 -7.23 6.79
C ILE A 39 -10.27 -5.99 6.47
N TYR A 40 -11.12 -6.06 5.44
CA TYR A 40 -12.03 -4.98 5.08
C TYR A 40 -13.00 -4.65 6.23
N ARG A 41 -13.57 -5.68 6.86
CA ARG A 41 -14.48 -5.53 8.00
C ARG A 41 -13.78 -4.93 9.23
N ASP A 42 -12.53 -5.30 9.47
CA ASP A 42 -11.74 -4.78 10.60
C ASP A 42 -11.27 -3.33 10.37
N THR A 43 -11.01 -2.95 9.12
CA THR A 43 -10.57 -1.59 8.76
C THR A 43 -11.62 -0.53 9.12
N ASN A 44 -12.90 -0.86 8.98
CA ASN A 44 -13.99 0.01 9.41
C ASN A 44 -14.00 0.27 10.93
N ASN A 45 -13.28 -0.53 11.72
CA ASN A 45 -13.26 -0.44 13.17
C ASN A 45 -12.01 0.24 13.74
N ASN A 46 -10.81 0.10 13.12
CA ASN A 46 -9.54 0.55 13.72
C ASN A 46 -8.42 0.88 12.70
N ASP A 47 -8.49 2.02 12.00
CA ASP A 47 -7.44 2.44 11.03
C ASP A 47 -6.56 3.63 11.49
N ALA A 48 -6.73 4.08 12.74
CA ALA A 48 -6.12 5.34 13.19
C ALA A 48 -4.58 5.27 13.38
N ASP A 49 -4.00 4.09 13.64
CA ASP A 49 -2.59 3.94 14.06
C ASP A 49 -1.71 3.13 13.08
N THR A 50 -2.21 2.85 11.87
CA THR A 50 -1.44 2.11 10.85
C THR A 50 -0.44 3.04 10.14
N ASP A 51 0.79 2.55 9.94
CA ASP A 51 1.85 3.26 9.20
C ASP A 51 1.53 3.40 7.70
N LEU A 52 2.37 4.18 6.99
CA LEU A 52 2.18 4.47 5.56
C LEU A 52 2.18 3.20 4.71
N TYR A 53 3.17 2.34 4.91
CA TYR A 53 3.30 1.07 4.20
C TYR A 53 2.05 0.20 4.36
N THR A 54 1.62 -0.02 5.60
CA THR A 54 0.47 -0.87 5.91
C THR A 54 -0.82 -0.29 5.36
N THR A 55 -1.01 1.04 5.46
CA THR A 55 -2.19 1.72 4.93
C THR A 55 -2.24 1.62 3.40
N ALA A 56 -1.11 1.89 2.73
CA ALA A 56 -1.02 1.84 1.27
C ALA A 56 -1.18 0.42 0.72
N LEU A 57 -0.53 -0.58 1.34
CA LEU A 57 -0.61 -1.98 0.95
C LEU A 57 -2.04 -2.50 1.08
N ARG A 58 -2.67 -2.21 2.23
CA ARG A 58 -4.07 -2.58 2.47
C ARG A 58 -4.99 -1.95 1.43
N PHE A 59 -4.83 -0.65 1.17
CA PHE A 59 -5.62 0.07 0.18
C PHE A 59 -5.49 -0.56 -1.21
N ARG A 60 -4.26 -0.84 -1.65
CA ARG A 60 -3.99 -1.43 -2.95
C ARG A 60 -4.63 -2.81 -3.08
N LEU A 61 -4.34 -3.73 -2.16
CA LEU A 61 -4.86 -5.09 -2.18
C LEU A 61 -6.38 -5.13 -2.15
N LEU A 62 -7.02 -4.34 -1.29
CA LEU A 62 -8.47 -4.29 -1.22
C LEU A 62 -9.10 -3.79 -2.53
N ARG A 63 -8.54 -2.75 -3.15
CA ARG A 63 -9.06 -2.25 -4.44
C ARG A 63 -8.83 -3.21 -5.61
N GLU A 64 -7.70 -3.90 -5.64
CA GLU A 64 -7.42 -4.92 -6.65
C GLU A 64 -8.48 -6.04 -6.64
N HIS A 65 -9.01 -6.38 -5.47
CA HIS A 65 -10.07 -7.37 -5.30
C HIS A 65 -11.49 -6.77 -5.29
N GLY A 66 -11.64 -5.49 -5.64
CA GLY A 66 -12.95 -4.85 -5.83
C GLY A 66 -13.63 -4.31 -4.57
N PHE A 67 -12.93 -4.27 -3.43
CA PHE A 67 -13.45 -3.65 -2.22
C PHE A 67 -13.37 -2.11 -2.30
N GLY A 68 -14.49 -1.45 -2.01
CA GLY A 68 -14.59 0.01 -1.98
C GLY A 68 -14.03 0.62 -0.71
N ILE A 69 -12.71 0.84 -0.66
CA ILE A 69 -12.04 1.58 0.42
C ILE A 69 -11.82 3.05 0.02
N SER A 70 -12.09 3.99 0.94
CA SER A 70 -11.93 5.43 0.67
C SER A 70 -10.45 5.83 0.62
N CYS A 71 -10.09 6.70 -0.32
CA CYS A 71 -8.77 7.34 -0.35
C CYS A 71 -8.53 8.30 0.82
N ASP A 72 -9.58 8.63 1.59
CA ASP A 72 -9.47 9.46 2.79
C ASP A 72 -8.59 8.84 3.89
N ALA A 73 -8.33 7.54 3.83
CA ALA A 73 -7.36 6.86 4.69
C ALA A 73 -5.97 7.51 4.62
N PHE A 74 -5.63 8.17 3.52
CA PHE A 74 -4.35 8.87 3.36
C PHE A 74 -4.33 10.29 3.94
N ASN A 75 -5.46 10.86 4.37
CA ASN A 75 -5.50 12.21 4.95
C ASN A 75 -4.66 12.33 6.23
N LYS A 76 -4.51 11.25 7.00
CA LYS A 76 -3.64 11.23 8.20
C LYS A 76 -2.16 11.46 7.88
N PHE A 77 -1.75 11.26 6.63
CA PHE A 77 -0.40 11.51 6.14
C PHE A 77 -0.22 12.91 5.56
N LYS A 78 -1.26 13.74 5.58
CA LYS A 78 -1.22 15.15 5.14
C LYS A 78 -1.06 16.11 6.32
N ASP A 79 -0.38 17.22 6.08
CA ASP A 79 -0.24 18.33 7.03
C ASP A 79 -1.45 19.27 7.02
N GLU A 80 -1.44 20.29 7.88
CA GLU A 80 -2.52 21.29 7.98
C GLU A 80 -2.71 22.12 6.69
N ALA A 81 -1.68 22.19 5.85
CA ALA A 81 -1.73 22.86 4.55
C ALA A 81 -2.25 21.94 3.44
N GLY A 82 -2.55 20.67 3.75
CA GLY A 82 -3.03 19.69 2.79
C GLY A 82 -1.92 19.14 1.90
N ASN A 83 -0.67 19.12 2.33
CA ASN A 83 0.44 18.47 1.61
C ASN A 83 0.84 17.18 2.33
N PHE A 84 1.37 16.19 1.59
CA PHE A 84 1.97 15.02 2.22
C PHE A 84 3.12 15.43 3.14
N LYS A 85 3.10 14.92 4.38
CA LYS A 85 4.04 15.30 5.43
C LYS A 85 5.49 15.04 4.99
N PRO A 86 6.42 16.00 5.18
CA PRO A 86 7.84 15.78 4.89
C PRO A 86 8.45 14.64 5.71
N SER A 87 7.88 14.28 6.86
CA SER A 87 8.35 13.15 7.67
C SER A 87 8.24 11.79 6.95
N LEU A 88 7.43 11.68 5.89
CA LEU A 88 7.28 10.45 5.11
C LEU A 88 8.50 10.17 4.22
N THR A 89 9.36 11.16 3.97
CA THR A 89 10.46 11.03 3.02
C THR A 89 11.52 10.02 3.44
N SER A 90 11.58 9.67 4.73
CA SER A 90 12.47 8.64 5.25
C SER A 90 11.94 7.21 5.07
N ASP A 91 10.64 7.04 4.88
CA ASP A 91 10.00 5.74 4.70
C ASP A 91 9.89 5.39 3.21
N VAL A 92 11.02 4.96 2.63
CA VAL A 92 11.10 4.65 1.19
C VAL A 92 10.17 3.49 0.82
N GLN A 93 9.99 2.51 1.72
CA GLN A 93 9.10 1.37 1.46
C GLN A 93 7.64 1.81 1.48
N GLY A 94 7.23 2.64 2.45
CA GLY A 94 5.90 3.25 2.46
C GLY A 94 5.64 4.17 1.27
N LEU A 95 6.65 4.92 0.80
CA LEU A 95 6.55 5.74 -0.41
C LEU A 95 6.37 4.89 -1.67
N LEU A 96 7.10 3.79 -1.80
CA LEU A 96 6.96 2.86 -2.92
C LEU A 96 5.57 2.23 -2.94
N GLU A 97 5.09 1.82 -1.77
CA GLU A 97 3.76 1.23 -1.66
C GLU A 97 2.66 2.25 -1.92
N LEU A 98 2.79 3.49 -1.44
CA LEU A 98 1.87 4.58 -1.76
C LEU A 98 1.87 4.91 -3.27
N TYR A 99 3.04 4.86 -3.90
CA TYR A 99 3.16 5.02 -5.35
C TYR A 99 2.35 3.93 -6.08
N GLU A 100 2.57 2.65 -5.76
CA GLU A 100 1.80 1.56 -6.38
C GLU A 100 0.29 1.67 -6.07
N ALA A 101 -0.08 1.96 -4.83
CA ALA A 101 -1.46 2.11 -4.39
C ALA A 101 -2.20 3.24 -5.10
N SER A 102 -1.52 4.34 -5.39
CA SER A 102 -2.10 5.51 -6.04
C SER A 102 -2.51 5.28 -7.50
N TYR A 103 -2.01 4.23 -8.15
CA TYR A 103 -2.50 3.79 -9.47
C TYR A 103 -3.87 3.11 -9.40
N MET A 104 -4.37 2.75 -8.22
CA MET A 104 -5.73 2.24 -8.00
C MET A 104 -6.79 3.36 -7.88
N ARG A 105 -6.42 4.61 -8.23
CA ARG A 105 -7.31 5.77 -8.18
C ARG A 105 -8.48 5.65 -9.15
N VAL A 106 -9.62 6.20 -8.75
CA VAL A 106 -10.77 6.45 -9.61
C VAL A 106 -11.00 7.95 -9.80
N HIS A 107 -11.95 8.33 -10.65
CA HIS A 107 -12.24 9.75 -10.89
C HIS A 107 -12.71 10.45 -9.61
N GLY A 108 -12.15 11.63 -9.34
CA GLY A 108 -12.50 12.46 -8.18
C GLY A 108 -11.64 12.24 -6.94
N GLU A 109 -10.57 11.45 -7.05
CA GLU A 109 -9.65 11.16 -5.93
C GLU A 109 -8.33 11.93 -6.06
N ASP A 110 -8.42 13.26 -5.98
CA ASP A 110 -7.29 14.17 -6.18
C ASP A 110 -6.10 13.87 -5.25
N ILE A 111 -6.36 13.33 -4.05
CA ILE A 111 -5.32 12.90 -3.09
C ILE A 111 -4.37 11.84 -3.69
N LEU A 112 -4.86 10.97 -4.56
CA LEU A 112 -4.04 9.93 -5.20
C LEU A 112 -3.27 10.49 -6.40
N ASP A 113 -3.80 11.51 -7.09
CA ASP A 113 -3.05 12.26 -8.11
C ASP A 113 -1.86 13.01 -7.49
N GLU A 114 -2.09 13.63 -6.34
CA GLU A 114 -1.05 14.24 -5.52
C GLU A 114 -0.06 13.18 -5.01
N ALA A 115 -0.55 12.02 -4.58
CA ALA A 115 0.30 10.93 -4.10
C ALA A 115 1.27 10.43 -5.18
N ILE A 116 0.82 10.26 -6.42
CA ILE A 116 1.68 9.90 -7.56
C ILE A 116 2.78 10.95 -7.74
N SER A 117 2.41 12.22 -7.77
CA SER A 117 3.35 13.32 -7.98
C SER A 117 4.40 13.41 -6.86
N PHE A 118 3.94 13.31 -5.60
CA PHE A 118 4.77 13.36 -4.41
C PHE A 118 5.74 12.17 -4.35
N THR A 119 5.21 10.94 -4.43
CA THR A 119 6.01 9.72 -4.32
C THR A 119 7.00 9.58 -5.47
N THR A 120 6.62 9.91 -6.71
CA THR A 120 7.53 9.93 -7.86
C THR A 120 8.74 10.82 -7.60
N ALA A 121 8.51 12.04 -7.09
CA ALA A 121 9.58 12.97 -6.78
C ALA A 121 10.49 12.45 -5.66
N GLN A 122 9.92 11.95 -4.55
CA GLN A 122 10.70 11.46 -3.42
C GLN A 122 11.49 10.19 -3.74
N LEU A 123 10.87 9.24 -4.44
CA LEU A 123 11.52 7.99 -4.86
C LEU A 123 12.66 8.26 -5.86
N THR A 124 12.47 9.19 -6.80
CA THR A 124 13.53 9.61 -7.74
C THR A 124 14.72 10.24 -7.00
N LEU A 125 14.45 11.05 -5.97
CA LEU A 125 15.50 11.65 -5.14
C LEU A 125 16.22 10.61 -4.27
N ALA A 126 15.51 9.61 -3.75
CA ALA A 126 16.06 8.57 -2.90
C ALA A 126 16.91 7.56 -3.69
N LEU A 127 16.53 7.26 -4.94
CA LEU A 127 17.09 6.18 -5.77
C LEU A 127 18.63 6.08 -5.79
N PRO A 128 19.41 7.18 -5.91
CA PRO A 128 20.88 7.11 -5.95
C PRO A 128 21.52 6.64 -4.63
N THR A 129 20.78 6.71 -3.52
CA THR A 129 21.26 6.39 -2.17
C THR A 129 20.79 5.02 -1.67
N LEU A 130 19.92 4.35 -2.43
CA LEU A 130 19.35 3.06 -2.05
C LEU A 130 20.30 1.90 -2.35
N ASN A 131 20.29 0.92 -1.45
CA ASN A 131 20.98 -0.34 -1.65
C ASN A 131 20.06 -1.36 -2.34
N HIS A 132 20.67 -2.33 -3.03
CA HIS A 132 19.97 -3.51 -3.54
C HIS A 132 19.40 -4.33 -2.37
N PRO A 133 18.18 -4.90 -2.45
CA PRO A 133 17.30 -4.97 -3.64
C PRO A 133 16.36 -3.77 -3.82
N LEU A 134 16.25 -2.89 -2.84
CA LEU A 134 15.24 -1.83 -2.84
C LEU A 134 15.46 -0.82 -3.97
N SER A 135 16.72 -0.51 -4.33
CA SER A 135 17.02 0.34 -5.48
C SER A 135 16.52 -0.24 -6.81
N GLU A 136 16.55 -1.57 -6.97
CA GLU A 136 16.04 -2.24 -8.17
C GLU A 136 14.51 -2.19 -8.21
N GLN A 137 13.85 -2.44 -7.06
CA GLN A 137 12.39 -2.35 -6.96
C GLN A 137 11.89 -0.94 -7.29
N VAL A 138 12.47 0.09 -6.67
CA VAL A 138 12.11 1.48 -6.97
C VAL A 138 12.43 1.84 -8.42
N GLY A 139 13.60 1.42 -8.92
CA GLY A 139 13.98 1.64 -10.31
C GLY A 139 13.11 0.88 -11.33
N HIS A 140 12.45 -0.20 -10.94
CA HIS A 140 11.48 -0.90 -11.77
C HIS A 140 10.11 -0.23 -11.72
N ALA A 141 9.65 0.17 -10.53
CA ALA A 141 8.35 0.81 -10.35
C ALA A 141 8.24 2.17 -11.08
N LEU A 142 9.32 2.95 -11.12
CA LEU A 142 9.33 4.27 -11.76
C LEU A 142 9.44 4.25 -13.30
N LYS A 143 9.43 3.08 -13.95
CA LYS A 143 9.56 2.94 -15.42
C LYS A 143 8.21 2.89 -16.11
#